data_AF-G8Y191-F1
#
_entry.id   AF-G8Y191-F1
#
_cell.length_a   1.000
_cell.length_b   1.000
_cell.length_c   1.000
_cell.angle_alpha   90.00
_cell.angle_beta   90.00
_cell.angle_gamma   90.00
#
_symmetry.space_group_name_H-M   'P 1'
#
loop_
_entity.id
_entity.type
_entity.pdbx_description
1 polymer ?
#
loop_
_entity_poly.entity_id
_entity_poly.type
_entity_poly.pdbx_seq_one_letter_code
_entity_poly.pdbx_strand_id
1 'polypeptide(L)'
;MASIFDSTVPERRTVLVIADSDKEVDFLYSSDVEVIVVSSITRVGDYIRDLLKRESSAPVTVISITSDIEALVRQCKLIGKYSPHVHDGMLTSNYAKRQSSYTTSTKNDSSSVDQNESLTSKGVSNYMLGVELVVVLDAQTIHSDFLSHNSVMMQQVARFISLKHCATYTCVSNSEGIFMDCNSVLSFLEKTGVAGFSTNSLPEASPNYEQVDVDPLQTYRINSMIPSGWDTRQRIMLLASVADNEDSDVDLIRTDDDFLKVDEWYNKLLEAPIFHDNSTPEQFVLPFDNPSTDKQAEVNLEDSTSSKLDLQSVLKRIYSTCI
;
A
#
# COMPACT_ATOMS: atom_id res chain seq x y z
N MET A 1 -28.49 -14.75 -41.53
CA MET A 1 -27.41 -13.82 -41.13
C MET A 1 -27.45 -13.76 -39.61
N ALA A 2 -26.47 -14.36 -38.95
CA ALA A 2 -26.35 -14.31 -37.50
C ALA A 2 -25.74 -12.95 -37.10
N SER A 3 -26.31 -12.33 -36.06
CA SER A 3 -25.82 -11.10 -35.45
C SER A 3 -24.39 -11.33 -34.94
N ILE A 4 -23.44 -10.50 -35.39
CA ILE A 4 -22.02 -10.52 -34.99
C ILE A 4 -21.82 -9.87 -33.61
N PHE A 5 -22.87 -9.27 -33.04
CA PHE A 5 -22.89 -8.83 -31.65
C PHE A 5 -23.53 -9.94 -30.81
N ASP A 6 -22.74 -10.99 -30.58
CA ASP A 6 -23.02 -11.93 -29.51
C ASP A 6 -22.81 -11.17 -28.19
N SER A 7 -23.90 -10.76 -27.55
CA SER A 7 -23.95 -10.05 -26.27
C SER A 7 -23.61 -10.95 -25.09
N THR A 8 -22.72 -11.92 -25.30
CA THR A 8 -22.38 -12.98 -24.33
C THR A 8 -20.90 -12.97 -23.96
N VAL A 9 -20.11 -11.98 -24.41
CA VAL A 9 -18.78 -11.77 -23.83
C VAL A 9 -18.99 -11.29 -22.39
N PRO A 10 -18.61 -12.07 -21.38
CA PRO A 10 -18.72 -11.65 -19.98
C PRO A 10 -17.96 -10.34 -19.82
N GLU A 11 -18.53 -9.41 -19.06
CA GLU A 11 -17.82 -8.18 -18.69
C GLU A 11 -16.50 -8.56 -18.02
N ARG A 12 -15.38 -8.23 -18.68
CA ARG A 12 -14.05 -8.51 -18.15
C ARG A 12 -13.77 -7.57 -16.99
N ARG A 13 -13.22 -8.12 -15.91
CA ARG A 13 -12.72 -7.27 -14.83
C ARG A 13 -11.49 -6.53 -15.30
N THR A 14 -11.38 -5.27 -14.88
CA THR A 14 -10.26 -4.41 -15.23
C THR A 14 -9.29 -4.33 -14.06
N VAL A 15 -8.02 -4.61 -14.32
CA VAL A 15 -6.91 -4.40 -13.40
C VAL A 15 -5.98 -3.35 -14.00
N LEU A 16 -5.77 -2.25 -13.30
CA LEU A 16 -4.80 -1.23 -13.66
C LEU A 16 -3.55 -1.40 -12.79
N VAL A 17 -2.40 -1.67 -13.41
CA VAL A 17 -1.11 -1.66 -12.74
C VAL A 17 -0.41 -0.35 -13.07
N ILE A 18 -0.03 0.41 -12.05
CA ILE A 18 0.79 1.62 -12.19
C ILE A 18 2.18 1.25 -11.68
N ALA A 19 3.15 1.16 -12.59
CA ALA A 19 4.50 0.70 -12.28
C ALA A 19 5.50 1.20 -13.32
N ASP A 20 6.72 1.51 -12.91
CA ASP A 20 7.79 1.86 -13.86
C ASP A 20 8.01 0.68 -14.84
N SER A 21 7.94 0.99 -16.14
CA SER A 21 8.02 0.04 -17.23
C SER A 21 8.65 0.70 -18.45
N ASP A 22 9.32 -0.10 -19.28
CA ASP A 22 9.92 0.34 -20.54
C ASP A 22 8.88 0.89 -21.53
N LYS A 23 7.62 0.46 -21.38
CA LYS A 23 6.49 0.92 -22.19
C LYS A 23 5.68 1.96 -21.44
N GLU A 24 5.10 2.89 -22.19
CA GLU A 24 4.15 3.86 -21.63
C GLU A 24 2.84 3.19 -21.19
N VAL A 25 2.34 2.27 -22.02
CA VAL A 25 1.18 1.41 -21.75
C VAL A 25 1.47 0.01 -22.28
N ASP A 26 1.13 -1.02 -21.52
CA ASP A 26 1.12 -2.42 -21.96
C ASP A 26 -0.20 -3.10 -21.59
N PHE A 27 -0.56 -4.13 -22.37
CA PHE A 27 -1.82 -4.84 -22.20
C PHE A 27 -1.57 -6.33 -22.03
N LEU A 28 -2.06 -6.90 -20.92
CA LEU A 28 -2.02 -8.32 -20.65
C LEU A 28 -3.45 -8.83 -20.55
N TYR A 29 -3.75 -9.94 -21.22
CA TYR A 29 -5.12 -10.42 -21.35
C TYR A 29 -5.26 -11.84 -20.84
N SER A 30 -6.38 -12.09 -20.16
CA SER A 30 -6.96 -13.41 -19.91
C SER A 30 -8.38 -13.45 -20.45
N SER A 31 -9.05 -14.60 -20.37
CA SER A 31 -10.46 -14.75 -20.78
C SER A 31 -11.37 -13.75 -20.07
N ASP A 32 -11.14 -13.56 -18.77
CA ASP A 32 -12.07 -12.90 -17.85
C ASP A 32 -11.52 -11.58 -17.27
N VAL A 33 -10.27 -11.25 -17.57
CA VAL A 33 -9.55 -10.10 -16.99
C VAL A 33 -8.77 -9.35 -18.07
N GLU A 34 -8.93 -8.04 -18.08
CA GLU A 34 -8.10 -7.08 -18.82
C GLU A 34 -7.14 -6.44 -17.83
N VAL A 35 -5.83 -6.67 -18.02
CA VAL A 35 -4.78 -6.02 -17.25
C VAL A 35 -4.13 -4.96 -18.11
N ILE A 36 -4.06 -3.75 -17.57
CA ILE A 36 -3.46 -2.59 -18.23
C ILE A 36 -2.31 -2.11 -17.34
N VAL A 37 -1.09 -2.13 -17.87
CA VAL A 37 0.10 -1.67 -17.17
C VAL A 37 0.45 -0.28 -17.69
N VAL A 38 0.65 0.70 -16.82
CA VAL A 38 1.04 2.06 -17.20
C VAL A 38 2.23 2.55 -16.39
N SER A 39 3.19 3.17 -17.05
CA SER A 39 4.39 3.71 -16.38
C SER A 39 4.20 5.11 -15.81
N SER A 40 3.24 5.89 -16.32
CA SER A 40 2.95 7.21 -15.77
C SER A 40 1.50 7.61 -15.96
N ILE A 41 0.72 7.55 -14.87
CA ILE A 41 -0.67 8.02 -14.84
C ILE A 41 -0.82 9.50 -15.27
N THR A 42 0.22 10.31 -15.09
CA THR A 42 0.21 11.72 -15.52
C THR A 42 0.27 11.83 -17.04
N ARG A 43 1.09 11.02 -17.72
CA ARG A 43 1.24 11.07 -19.18
C ARG A 43 0.03 10.50 -19.90
N VAL A 44 -0.53 9.41 -19.38
CA VAL A 44 -1.72 8.74 -19.95
C VAL A 44 -3.02 9.12 -19.24
N GLY A 45 -3.06 10.29 -18.59
CA GLY A 45 -4.15 10.68 -17.69
C GLY A 45 -5.53 10.70 -18.34
N ASP A 46 -5.65 11.11 -19.61
CA ASP A 46 -6.92 11.07 -20.34
C ASP A 46 -7.43 9.63 -20.52
N TYR A 47 -6.53 8.72 -20.90
CA TYR A 47 -6.84 7.31 -21.07
C TYR A 47 -7.25 6.66 -19.74
N ILE A 48 -6.50 6.91 -18.67
CA ILE A 48 -6.81 6.40 -17.32
C ILE A 48 -8.14 6.97 -16.82
N ARG A 49 -8.42 8.24 -17.08
CA ARG A 49 -9.71 8.84 -16.73
C ARG A 49 -10.87 8.13 -17.43
N ASP A 50 -10.73 7.86 -18.72
CA ASP A 50 -11.79 7.20 -19.48
C ASP A 50 -11.94 5.74 -19.07
N LEU A 51 -10.83 5.06 -18.72
CA LEU A 51 -10.82 3.71 -18.17
C LEU A 51 -11.56 3.63 -16.83
N LEU A 52 -11.20 4.50 -15.88
CA LEU A 52 -11.79 4.51 -14.53
C LEU A 52 -13.28 4.89 -14.57
N LYS A 53 -13.71 5.70 -15.54
CA LYS A 53 -15.12 6.10 -15.71
C LYS A 53 -16.02 5.08 -16.40
N ARG A 54 -15.47 3.96 -16.91
CA ARG A 54 -16.31 2.93 -17.55
C ARG A 54 -17.33 2.42 -16.55
N GLU A 55 -18.60 2.46 -16.91
CA GLU A 55 -19.65 1.82 -16.12
C GLU A 55 -19.39 0.32 -16.13
N SER A 56 -19.15 -0.24 -14.94
CA SER A 56 -18.89 -1.66 -14.73
C SER A 56 -19.65 -2.17 -13.51
N SER A 57 -19.99 -3.45 -13.51
CA SER A 57 -20.61 -4.10 -12.35
C SER A 57 -19.66 -4.23 -11.15
N ALA A 58 -18.34 -4.21 -11.39
CA ALA A 58 -17.28 -4.31 -10.40
C ALA A 58 -16.34 -3.10 -10.44
N PRO A 59 -15.74 -2.69 -9.30
CA PRO A 59 -14.81 -1.59 -9.29
C PRO A 59 -13.52 -2.02 -10.00
N VAL A 60 -12.83 -1.05 -10.60
CA VAL A 60 -11.47 -1.30 -11.11
C VAL A 60 -10.57 -1.64 -9.94
N THR A 61 -9.74 -2.67 -10.11
CA THR A 61 -8.66 -2.98 -9.16
C THR A 61 -7.41 -2.23 -9.60
N VAL A 62 -6.80 -1.45 -8.70
CA VAL A 62 -5.55 -0.74 -8.98
C VAL A 62 -4.43 -1.33 -8.15
N ILE A 63 -3.34 -1.75 -8.81
CA ILE A 63 -2.07 -2.09 -8.17
C ILE A 63 -1.13 -0.90 -8.38
N SER A 64 -0.81 -0.19 -7.31
CA SER A 64 0.11 0.94 -7.29
C SER A 64 1.48 0.44 -6.81
N ILE A 65 2.40 0.21 -7.75
CA ILE A 65 3.79 -0.13 -7.44
C ILE A 65 4.56 1.17 -7.33
N THR A 66 5.17 1.39 -6.18
CA THR A 66 5.85 2.63 -5.87
C THR A 66 7.18 2.40 -5.15
N SER A 67 8.11 3.27 -5.47
CA SER A 67 9.42 3.40 -4.85
C SER A 67 9.51 4.68 -3.99
N ASP A 68 8.49 5.53 -4.06
CA ASP A 68 8.51 6.86 -3.49
C ASP A 68 7.10 7.27 -3.01
N ILE A 69 7.03 7.96 -1.87
CA ILE A 69 5.75 8.37 -1.29
C ILE A 69 5.11 9.49 -2.12
N GLU A 70 5.89 10.40 -2.71
CA GLU A 70 5.34 11.47 -3.54
C GLU A 70 4.59 10.88 -4.75
N ALA A 71 5.21 9.90 -5.42
CA ALA A 71 4.60 9.17 -6.52
C ALA A 71 3.29 8.50 -6.09
N LEU A 72 3.27 7.82 -4.93
CA LEU A 72 2.06 7.19 -4.39
C LEU A 72 0.95 8.21 -4.14
N VAL A 73 1.25 9.33 -3.48
CA VAL A 73 0.27 10.40 -3.22
C VAL A 73 -0.29 10.95 -4.52
N ARG A 74 0.56 11.18 -5.52
CA ARG A 74 0.15 11.68 -6.85
C ARG A 74 -0.77 10.68 -7.55
N GLN A 75 -0.46 9.38 -7.48
CA GLN A 75 -1.30 8.32 -8.03
C GLN A 75 -2.67 8.28 -7.35
N CYS A 76 -2.73 8.25 -6.01
CA CYS A 76 -3.98 8.26 -5.25
C CYS A 76 -4.85 9.49 -5.58
N LYS A 77 -4.23 10.67 -5.68
CA LYS A 77 -4.90 11.91 -6.07
C LYS A 77 -5.53 11.84 -7.46
N LEU A 78 -4.79 11.34 -8.45
CA LEU A 78 -5.28 11.20 -9.82
C LEU A 78 -6.40 10.16 -9.92
N ILE A 79 -6.24 9.02 -9.26
CA ILE A 79 -7.27 7.97 -9.17
C ILE A 79 -8.54 8.56 -8.54
N GLY A 80 -8.45 9.17 -7.35
CA GLY A 80 -9.61 9.72 -6.65
C GLY A 80 -10.36 10.81 -7.43
N LYS A 81 -9.64 11.59 -8.26
CA LYS A 81 -10.25 12.58 -9.17
C LYS A 81 -11.00 11.94 -10.33
N TYR A 82 -10.48 10.84 -10.87
CA TYR A 82 -10.98 10.25 -12.10
C TYR A 82 -12.02 9.16 -11.89
N SER A 83 -11.97 8.45 -10.75
CA SER A 83 -12.88 7.35 -10.45
C SER A 83 -14.31 7.83 -10.18
N PRO A 84 -15.32 7.16 -10.74
CA PRO A 84 -16.70 7.33 -10.35
C PRO A 84 -16.89 6.66 -8.98
N HIS A 85 -17.19 7.44 -7.94
CA HIS A 85 -17.43 6.98 -6.57
C HIS A 85 -18.74 6.14 -6.43
N VAL A 86 -19.17 5.48 -7.49
CA VAL A 86 -20.39 4.66 -7.57
C VAL A 86 -20.26 3.35 -6.78
N HIS A 87 -19.03 2.87 -6.56
CA HIS A 87 -18.75 1.62 -5.85
C HIS A 87 -18.37 1.81 -4.37
N ASP A 88 -18.31 3.04 -3.86
CA ASP A 88 -17.85 3.35 -2.51
C ASP A 88 -18.61 2.58 -1.43
N GLY A 89 -19.93 2.44 -1.55
CA GLY A 89 -20.75 1.69 -0.60
C GLY A 89 -20.38 0.20 -0.57
N MET A 90 -20.06 -0.39 -1.72
CA MET A 90 -19.63 -1.78 -1.81
C MET A 90 -18.22 -1.96 -1.24
N LEU A 91 -17.27 -1.08 -1.60
CA LEU A 91 -15.90 -1.11 -1.09
C LEU A 91 -15.87 -0.95 0.44
N THR A 92 -16.64 0.02 0.97
CA THR A 92 -16.80 0.23 2.42
C THR A 92 -17.37 -1.01 3.10
N SER A 93 -18.41 -1.63 2.52
CA SER A 93 -19.00 -2.85 3.08
C SER A 93 -18.02 -4.02 3.09
N ASN A 94 -17.25 -4.20 2.01
CA ASN A 94 -16.24 -5.26 1.92
C ASN A 94 -15.12 -5.05 2.96
N TYR A 95 -14.64 -3.82 3.10
CA TYR A 95 -13.67 -3.48 4.14
C TYR A 95 -14.20 -3.77 5.55
N ALA A 96 -15.41 -3.30 5.88
CA ALA A 96 -16.01 -3.51 7.20
C ALA A 96 -16.21 -5.00 7.52
N LYS A 97 -16.57 -5.81 6.52
CA LYS A 97 -16.65 -7.28 6.66
C LYS A 97 -15.28 -7.88 6.98
N ARG A 98 -14.24 -7.55 6.20
CA ARG A 98 -12.86 -8.03 6.43
C ARG A 98 -12.36 -7.65 7.83
N GLN A 99 -12.52 -6.38 8.21
CA GLN A 99 -12.14 -5.89 9.53
C GLN A 99 -12.86 -6.62 10.66
N SER A 100 -14.17 -6.85 10.52
CA SER A 100 -14.97 -7.61 11.49
C SER A 100 -14.47 -9.05 11.61
N SER A 101 -14.11 -9.68 10.50
CA SER A 101 -13.54 -11.02 10.51
C SER A 101 -12.19 -11.08 11.22
N TYR A 102 -11.25 -10.17 10.93
CA TYR A 102 -9.97 -10.12 11.64
C TYR A 102 -10.14 -9.87 13.15
N THR A 103 -11.06 -8.99 13.53
CA THR A 103 -11.38 -8.70 14.95
C THR A 103 -12.01 -9.90 15.67
N THR A 104 -12.77 -10.73 14.95
CA THR A 104 -13.42 -11.92 15.54
C THR A 104 -12.43 -13.06 15.71
N SER A 105 -11.49 -13.21 14.78
CA SER A 105 -10.41 -14.20 14.87
C SER A 105 -9.51 -13.95 16.09
N THR A 106 -9.14 -12.69 16.36
CA THR A 106 -8.25 -12.34 17.50
C THR A 106 -8.90 -12.49 18.88
N LYS A 107 -10.24 -12.39 18.98
CA LYS A 107 -10.98 -12.61 20.25
C LYS A 107 -10.95 -14.07 20.72
N ASN A 108 -10.72 -15.01 19.82
CA ASN A 108 -10.61 -16.43 20.18
C ASN A 108 -9.21 -16.80 20.67
N ASP A 109 -8.21 -15.92 20.50
CA ASP A 109 -6.89 -16.04 21.10
C ASP A 109 -6.85 -15.37 22.47
N SER A 110 -6.59 -16.16 23.52
CA SER A 110 -6.63 -15.76 24.93
C SER A 110 -5.50 -14.81 25.38
N SER A 111 -4.70 -14.30 24.42
CA SER A 111 -3.54 -13.44 24.67
C SER A 111 -3.57 -12.09 23.92
N SER A 112 -4.64 -11.76 23.20
CA SER A 112 -4.70 -10.54 22.39
C SER A 112 -4.95 -9.27 23.23
N VAL A 113 -4.05 -8.30 23.08
CA VAL A 113 -4.01 -7.02 23.83
C VAL A 113 -5.03 -5.99 23.28
N ASP A 114 -5.71 -6.28 22.18
CA ASP A 114 -6.51 -5.30 21.42
C ASP A 114 -7.98 -5.16 21.89
N GLN A 115 -8.27 -5.28 23.19
CA GLN A 115 -9.65 -5.17 23.68
C GLN A 115 -10.25 -3.76 23.65
N ASN A 116 -9.43 -2.72 23.42
CA ASN A 116 -9.84 -1.31 23.52
C ASN A 116 -9.84 -0.52 22.20
N GLU A 117 -9.50 -1.12 21.05
CA GLU A 117 -9.68 -0.45 19.77
C GLU A 117 -11.17 -0.50 19.39
N SER A 118 -11.91 0.52 19.85
CA SER A 118 -13.28 0.78 19.44
C SER A 118 -13.34 0.84 17.92
N LEU A 119 -14.14 -0.06 17.35
CA LEU A 119 -14.56 -0.09 15.95
C LEU A 119 -14.77 1.34 15.44
N THR A 120 -13.94 1.76 14.48
CA THR A 120 -13.84 3.11 13.90
C THR A 120 -13.10 4.14 14.76
N SER A 121 -11.78 4.02 14.84
CA SER A 121 -10.94 5.18 15.18
C SER A 121 -11.19 6.29 14.15
N LYS A 122 -11.57 7.48 14.62
CA LYS A 122 -11.96 8.65 13.80
C LYS A 122 -10.91 8.95 12.72
N GLY A 123 -11.18 8.65 11.45
CA GLY A 123 -10.29 8.98 10.31
C GLY A 123 -9.83 7.78 9.48
N VAL A 124 -10.06 6.54 9.94
CA VAL A 124 -9.90 5.33 9.13
C VAL A 124 -11.07 5.21 8.15
N SER A 125 -10.83 4.86 6.88
CA SER A 125 -11.85 4.74 5.82
C SER A 125 -12.59 6.02 5.42
N ASN A 126 -12.10 7.19 5.81
CA ASN A 126 -12.79 8.45 5.56
C ASN A 126 -12.71 8.95 4.09
N TYR A 127 -11.88 8.34 3.24
CA TYR A 127 -11.71 8.79 1.85
C TYR A 127 -11.53 7.58 0.92
N MET A 128 -12.61 7.17 0.25
CA MET A 128 -12.55 6.14 -0.78
C MET A 128 -12.08 6.73 -2.12
N LEU A 129 -11.44 5.90 -2.94
CA LEU A 129 -10.95 6.28 -4.27
C LEU A 129 -11.85 5.76 -5.40
N GLY A 130 -13.04 5.22 -5.10
CA GLY A 130 -13.90 4.56 -6.09
C GLY A 130 -13.33 3.27 -6.71
N VAL A 131 -12.18 2.78 -6.22
CA VAL A 131 -11.47 1.59 -6.73
C VAL A 131 -11.04 0.68 -5.58
N GLU A 132 -10.78 -0.60 -5.89
CA GLU A 132 -10.09 -1.48 -4.96
C GLU A 132 -8.57 -1.31 -5.13
N LEU A 133 -7.91 -0.70 -4.14
CA LEU A 133 -6.49 -0.36 -4.20
C LEU A 133 -5.62 -1.44 -3.51
N VAL A 134 -4.51 -1.77 -4.14
CA VAL A 134 -3.36 -2.48 -3.56
C VAL A 134 -2.14 -1.58 -3.69
N VAL A 135 -1.54 -1.17 -2.57
CA VAL A 135 -0.29 -0.41 -2.53
C VAL A 135 0.86 -1.39 -2.39
N VAL A 136 1.82 -1.32 -3.31
CA VAL A 136 3.02 -2.15 -3.34
C VAL A 136 4.23 -1.24 -3.20
N LEU A 137 4.91 -1.32 -2.05
CA LEU A 137 6.20 -0.69 -1.86
C LEU A 137 7.29 -1.61 -2.43
N ASP A 138 8.03 -1.15 -3.42
CA ASP A 138 9.16 -1.90 -3.98
C ASP A 138 10.26 -2.03 -2.91
N ALA A 139 10.60 -3.27 -2.58
CA ALA A 139 11.65 -3.57 -1.60
C ALA A 139 13.04 -3.12 -2.04
N GLN A 140 13.24 -2.73 -3.30
CA GLN A 140 14.49 -2.07 -3.71
C GLN A 140 14.70 -0.73 -2.98
N THR A 141 13.62 -0.08 -2.53
CA THR A 141 13.66 1.24 -1.89
C THR A 141 13.86 1.20 -0.39
N ILE A 142 13.33 0.17 0.26
CA ILE A 142 13.69 -0.18 1.62
C ILE A 142 14.81 -1.22 1.52
N HIS A 143 16.05 -0.73 1.39
CA HIS A 143 17.28 -1.51 1.22
C HIS A 143 17.43 -2.67 2.25
N SER A 144 18.55 -3.40 2.24
CA SER A 144 18.88 -4.58 3.09
C SER A 144 18.59 -4.45 4.60
N ASP A 145 18.17 -3.28 5.07
CA ASP A 145 17.66 -3.04 6.40
C ASP A 145 16.23 -2.46 6.37
N PHE A 146 15.26 -3.35 6.56
CA PHE A 146 13.83 -3.03 6.74
C PHE A 146 13.52 -2.31 8.05
N LEU A 147 14.46 -2.29 9.00
CA LEU A 147 14.34 -1.67 10.32
C LEU A 147 15.07 -0.33 10.42
N SER A 148 15.86 0.04 9.42
CA SER A 148 16.42 1.39 9.33
C SER A 148 15.33 2.45 9.45
N HIS A 149 15.68 3.59 10.04
CA HIS A 149 14.74 4.67 10.34
C HIS A 149 13.92 5.09 9.12
N ASN A 150 14.58 5.29 7.98
CA ASN A 150 13.93 5.66 6.72
C ASN A 150 13.02 4.55 6.18
N SER A 151 13.44 3.28 6.24
CA SER A 151 12.60 2.15 5.84
C SER A 151 11.33 2.07 6.68
N VAL A 152 11.43 2.29 8.00
CA VAL A 152 10.27 2.29 8.90
C VAL A 152 9.36 3.47 8.59
N MET A 153 9.90 4.68 8.37
CA MET A 153 9.13 5.85 7.97
C MET A 153 8.33 5.59 6.68
N MET A 154 8.99 5.08 5.64
CA MET A 154 8.34 4.75 4.36
C MET A 154 7.20 3.74 4.54
N GLN A 155 7.43 2.69 5.34
CA GLN A 155 6.40 1.71 5.67
C GLN A 155 5.23 2.33 6.44
N GLN A 156 5.51 3.19 7.43
CA GLN A 156 4.48 3.85 8.22
C GLN A 156 3.59 4.74 7.34
N VAL A 157 4.17 5.54 6.44
CA VAL A 157 3.42 6.42 5.56
C VAL A 157 2.65 5.65 4.48
N ALA A 158 3.25 4.63 3.86
CA ALA A 158 2.56 3.80 2.88
C ALA A 158 1.39 3.02 3.50
N ARG A 159 1.56 2.48 4.71
CA ARG A 159 0.48 1.84 5.48
C ARG A 159 -0.58 2.83 5.91
N PHE A 160 -0.21 4.05 6.30
CA PHE A 160 -1.15 5.13 6.58
C PHE A 160 -2.04 5.42 5.36
N ILE A 161 -1.45 5.62 4.18
CA ILE A 161 -2.19 5.89 2.92
C ILE A 161 -3.12 4.70 2.60
N SER A 162 -2.62 3.48 2.81
CA SER A 162 -3.40 2.27 2.58
C SER A 162 -4.60 2.19 3.53
N LEU A 163 -4.40 2.47 4.82
CA LEU A 163 -5.45 2.51 5.84
C LEU A 163 -6.50 3.61 5.53
N LYS A 164 -6.06 4.78 5.06
CA LYS A 164 -6.94 5.90 4.68
C LYS A 164 -7.93 5.51 3.57
N HIS A 165 -7.47 4.68 2.63
CA HIS A 165 -8.21 4.24 1.43
C HIS A 165 -8.76 2.82 1.52
N CYS A 166 -8.73 2.17 2.69
CA CYS A 166 -9.17 0.79 2.86
C CYS A 166 -8.42 -0.22 1.97
N ALA A 167 -7.20 0.11 1.56
CA ALA A 167 -6.38 -0.65 0.65
C ALA A 167 -5.65 -1.81 1.35
N THR A 168 -5.15 -2.74 0.55
CA THR A 168 -4.12 -3.69 0.98
C THR A 168 -2.74 -3.05 0.79
N TYR A 169 -1.83 -3.25 1.74
CA TYR A 169 -0.43 -2.86 1.63
C TYR A 169 0.45 -4.10 1.48
N THR A 170 1.44 -4.06 0.58
CA THR A 170 2.50 -5.06 0.50
C THR A 170 3.86 -4.41 0.30
N CYS A 171 4.91 -5.09 0.76
CA CYS A 171 6.28 -4.83 0.31
C CYS A 171 6.75 -6.02 -0.52
N VAL A 172 7.33 -5.75 -1.70
CA VAL A 172 7.66 -6.79 -2.69
C VAL A 172 9.07 -6.62 -3.24
N SER A 173 9.88 -7.68 -3.22
CA SER A 173 11.13 -7.77 -4.00
C SER A 173 10.84 -8.26 -5.42
N ASN A 174 11.60 -7.72 -6.39
CA ASN A 174 11.42 -7.96 -7.82
C ASN A 174 9.99 -7.64 -8.25
N SER A 175 9.54 -6.41 -7.94
CA SER A 175 8.16 -5.97 -8.16
C SER A 175 7.76 -6.02 -9.64
N GLU A 176 8.73 -5.92 -10.55
CA GLU A 176 8.56 -6.12 -12.00
C GLU A 176 7.99 -7.50 -12.35
N GLY A 177 8.28 -8.51 -11.53
CA GLY A 177 7.74 -9.85 -11.67
C GLY A 177 6.22 -9.93 -11.49
N ILE A 178 5.59 -8.96 -10.83
CA ILE A 178 4.12 -8.92 -10.65
C ILE A 178 3.43 -8.75 -12.00
N PHE A 179 3.94 -7.85 -12.85
CA PHE A 179 3.29 -7.43 -14.10
C PHE A 179 4.00 -7.94 -15.36
N MET A 180 4.83 -8.98 -15.23
CA MET A 180 5.49 -9.63 -16.36
C MET A 180 4.47 -10.33 -17.30
N ASP A 181 3.42 -10.91 -16.72
CA ASP A 181 2.37 -11.60 -17.46
C ASP A 181 1.05 -11.59 -16.67
N CYS A 182 -0.06 -11.93 -17.35
CA CYS A 182 -1.38 -11.88 -16.72
C CYS A 182 -1.53 -12.88 -15.55
N ASN A 183 -0.91 -14.06 -15.60
CA ASN A 183 -1.00 -15.04 -14.51
C ASN A 183 -0.26 -14.55 -13.27
N SER A 184 0.88 -13.88 -13.44
CA SER A 184 1.63 -13.26 -12.35
C SER A 184 0.78 -12.23 -11.60
N VAL A 185 0.04 -11.38 -12.33
CA VAL A 185 -0.90 -10.39 -11.75
C VAL A 185 -2.05 -11.08 -11.03
N LEU A 186 -2.68 -12.09 -11.63
CA LEU A 186 -3.80 -12.81 -11.01
C LEU A 186 -3.36 -13.56 -9.75
N SER A 187 -2.20 -14.22 -9.78
CA SER A 187 -1.63 -14.88 -8.61
C SER A 187 -1.33 -13.88 -7.49
N PHE A 188 -0.86 -12.68 -7.83
CA PHE A 188 -0.63 -11.62 -6.85
C PHE A 188 -1.93 -11.14 -6.20
N LEU A 189 -2.98 -10.90 -7.00
CA LEU A 189 -4.30 -10.49 -6.51
C LEU A 189 -4.97 -11.57 -5.63
N GLU A 190 -4.80 -12.84 -5.98
CA GLU A 190 -5.27 -13.96 -5.17
C GLU A 190 -4.58 -13.99 -3.80
N LYS A 191 -3.24 -13.91 -3.76
CA LYS A 191 -2.43 -13.89 -2.52
C LYS A 191 -2.77 -12.71 -1.61
N THR A 192 -3.09 -11.56 -2.19
CA THR A 192 -3.42 -10.32 -1.46
C THR A 192 -4.87 -10.21 -1.02
N GLY A 193 -5.71 -11.21 -1.35
CA GLY A 193 -7.12 -11.27 -0.90
C GLY A 193 -8.04 -10.24 -1.55
N VAL A 194 -7.70 -9.77 -2.74
CA VAL A 194 -8.53 -8.82 -3.50
C VAL A 194 -9.87 -9.48 -3.87
N ALA A 195 -10.96 -8.71 -3.72
CA ALA A 195 -12.30 -9.25 -3.87
C ALA A 195 -12.51 -9.84 -5.28
N GLY A 196 -13.02 -11.07 -5.30
CA GLY A 196 -13.31 -11.78 -6.54
C GLY A 196 -12.11 -12.40 -7.26
N PHE A 197 -10.88 -12.16 -6.82
CA PHE A 197 -9.68 -12.87 -7.31
C PHE A 197 -9.23 -13.97 -6.34
N SER A 198 -9.58 -13.84 -5.06
CA SER A 198 -9.25 -14.81 -4.01
C SER A 198 -10.39 -15.80 -3.73
N THR A 199 -10.04 -17.03 -3.35
CA THR A 199 -10.95 -18.17 -3.08
C THR A 199 -11.67 -18.10 -1.71
N ASN A 200 -11.80 -16.91 -1.12
CA ASN A 200 -12.46 -16.61 0.17
C ASN A 200 -11.70 -17.00 1.45
N SER A 201 -10.42 -17.34 1.40
CA SER A 201 -9.58 -17.30 2.61
C SER A 201 -9.17 -15.87 2.90
N LEU A 202 -9.33 -15.42 4.15
CA LEU A 202 -8.78 -14.14 4.58
C LEU A 202 -7.25 -14.26 4.53
N PRO A 203 -6.55 -13.42 3.76
CA PRO A 203 -5.10 -13.44 3.76
C PRO A 203 -4.58 -13.11 5.18
N GLU A 204 -3.51 -13.76 5.59
CA GLU A 204 -2.88 -13.51 6.89
C GLU A 204 -1.89 -12.35 6.79
N ALA A 205 -1.89 -11.44 7.76
CA ALA A 205 -0.88 -10.40 7.81
C ALA A 205 0.51 -11.04 8.01
N SER A 206 1.47 -10.67 7.15
CA SER A 206 2.83 -11.19 7.21
C SER A 206 3.84 -10.07 7.50
N PRO A 207 4.75 -10.27 8.46
CA PRO A 207 5.84 -9.35 8.74
C PRO A 207 6.85 -9.28 7.61
N ASN A 208 7.62 -8.20 7.57
CA ASN A 208 8.87 -8.15 6.80
C ASN A 208 9.87 -9.09 7.44
N TYR A 209 9.88 -10.36 7.02
CA TYR A 209 10.96 -11.29 7.35
C TYR A 209 11.85 -11.46 6.12
N GLU A 210 13.13 -11.15 6.28
CA GLU A 210 14.13 -11.76 5.41
C GLU A 210 14.00 -13.30 5.52
N GLN A 211 13.77 -13.94 4.38
CA GLN A 211 13.91 -15.38 4.14
C GLN A 211 12.81 -16.32 4.70
N VAL A 212 11.63 -16.27 4.10
CA VAL A 212 10.92 -17.51 3.68
C VAL A 212 11.48 -17.96 2.32
N ASP A 213 11.82 -19.25 2.21
CA ASP A 213 12.40 -19.87 1.01
C ASP A 213 11.63 -19.51 -0.26
N VAL A 214 12.36 -19.10 -1.30
CA VAL A 214 11.81 -18.73 -2.60
C VAL A 214 11.55 -20.01 -3.38
N ASP A 215 10.30 -20.24 -3.79
CA ASP A 215 10.02 -21.17 -4.89
C ASP A 215 10.80 -20.68 -6.12
N PRO A 216 11.71 -21.48 -6.70
CA PRO A 216 12.52 -21.09 -7.87
C PRO A 216 11.69 -20.57 -9.06
N LEU A 217 10.40 -20.87 -9.09
CA LEU A 217 9.46 -20.45 -10.14
C LEU A 217 8.78 -19.09 -9.85
N GLN A 218 8.98 -18.49 -8.68
CA GLN A 218 8.31 -17.25 -8.32
C GLN A 218 9.04 -16.02 -8.90
N THR A 219 8.36 -15.25 -9.73
CA THR A 219 8.90 -14.06 -10.41
C THR A 219 9.06 -12.84 -9.48
N TYR A 220 8.27 -12.78 -8.41
CA TYR A 220 8.30 -11.72 -7.40
C TYR A 220 8.14 -12.33 -5.99
N ARG A 221 8.53 -11.58 -4.95
CA ARG A 221 8.46 -12.05 -3.55
C ARG A 221 7.77 -11.02 -2.66
N ILE A 222 6.65 -11.40 -2.05
CA ILE A 222 5.98 -10.58 -1.03
C ILE A 222 6.75 -10.73 0.28
N ASN A 223 7.42 -9.66 0.71
CA ASN A 223 8.21 -9.62 1.95
C ASN A 223 7.33 -9.33 3.16
N SER A 224 6.35 -8.44 3.01
CA SER A 224 5.32 -8.17 4.01
C SER A 224 3.98 -7.93 3.33
N MET A 225 2.91 -8.32 4.01
CA MET A 225 1.55 -8.11 3.58
C MET A 225 0.70 -7.65 4.76
N ILE A 226 0.01 -6.54 4.57
CA ILE A 226 -0.98 -6.02 5.50
C ILE A 226 -2.32 -5.96 4.76
N PRO A 227 -3.19 -6.96 4.95
CA PRO A 227 -4.48 -7.02 4.28
C PRO A 227 -5.41 -5.84 4.59
N SER A 228 -6.23 -5.49 3.60
CA SER A 228 -7.37 -4.59 3.77
C SER A 228 -8.25 -5.03 4.97
N GLY A 229 -8.42 -4.12 5.93
CA GLY A 229 -9.21 -4.34 7.15
C GLY A 229 -8.43 -4.92 8.33
N TRP A 230 -7.16 -5.30 8.15
CA TRP A 230 -6.31 -5.74 9.26
C TRP A 230 -5.61 -4.57 9.95
N ASP A 231 -5.12 -3.58 9.20
CA ASP A 231 -4.29 -2.52 9.79
C ASP A 231 -5.07 -1.57 10.71
N THR A 232 -4.36 -0.96 11.66
CA THR A 232 -4.90 0.03 12.59
C THR A 232 -3.86 1.12 12.88
N ARG A 233 -4.31 2.25 13.42
CA ARG A 233 -3.42 3.38 13.74
C ARG A 233 -2.34 2.96 14.74
N GLN A 234 -2.74 2.20 15.75
CA GLN A 234 -1.84 1.73 16.79
C GLN A 234 -0.78 0.79 16.21
N ARG A 235 -1.17 -0.10 15.29
CA ARG A 235 -0.24 -1.02 14.60
C ARG A 235 0.75 -0.28 13.70
N ILE A 236 0.34 0.80 13.06
CA ILE A 236 1.25 1.67 12.29
C ILE A 236 2.22 2.39 13.22
N MET A 237 1.74 3.01 14.30
CA MET A 237 2.60 3.71 15.26
C MET A 237 3.61 2.79 15.94
N LEU A 238 3.21 1.54 16.21
CA LEU A 238 4.08 0.56 16.87
C LEU A 238 5.34 0.22 16.05
N LEU A 239 5.29 0.36 14.71
CA LEU A 239 6.48 0.17 13.87
C LEU A 239 7.65 1.07 14.30
N ALA A 240 7.39 2.25 14.84
CA ALA A 240 8.45 3.14 15.30
C ALA A 240 9.28 2.58 16.47
N SER A 241 8.76 1.58 17.19
CA SER A 241 9.46 0.94 18.31
C SER A 241 10.55 -0.06 17.89
N VAL A 242 10.53 -0.51 16.63
CA VAL A 242 11.51 -1.44 16.08
C VAL A 242 12.52 -0.78 15.14
N ALA A 243 12.40 0.54 14.96
CA ALA A 243 13.33 1.29 14.14
C ALA A 243 14.70 1.39 14.83
N ASP A 244 15.76 1.28 14.04
CA ASP A 244 17.11 1.53 14.53
C ASP A 244 17.26 2.99 14.97
N ASN A 245 17.99 3.19 16.08
CA ASN A 245 18.28 4.51 16.64
C ASN A 245 19.42 5.17 15.84
N GLU A 246 19.14 5.54 14.60
CA GLU A 246 20.01 6.39 13.79
C GLU A 246 19.52 7.85 13.88
N ASP A 247 20.46 8.79 13.89
CA ASP A 247 20.17 10.21 13.67
C ASP A 247 19.63 10.35 12.24
N SER A 248 18.31 10.60 12.14
CA SER A 248 17.58 10.73 10.88
C SER A 248 16.98 12.13 10.77
N ASP A 249 16.97 12.67 9.55
CA ASP A 249 16.37 13.98 9.24
C ASP A 249 14.84 13.96 9.25
N VAL A 250 14.24 12.76 9.27
CA VAL A 250 12.79 12.54 9.22
C VAL A 250 12.33 11.87 10.51
N ASP A 251 11.28 12.37 11.16
CA ASP A 251 10.70 11.71 12.35
C ASP A 251 9.71 10.58 12.00
N LEU A 252 9.62 9.59 12.90
CA LEU A 252 8.64 8.51 12.84
C LEU A 252 7.31 8.90 13.49
N ILE A 253 6.23 8.24 13.04
CA ILE A 253 4.90 8.38 13.64
C ILE A 253 4.88 7.60 14.97
N ARG A 254 4.96 8.30 16.11
CA ARG A 254 5.02 7.68 17.44
C ARG A 254 3.79 7.93 18.30
N THR A 255 3.06 8.99 18.01
CA THR A 255 1.93 9.46 18.82
C THR A 255 0.69 9.70 17.97
N ASP A 256 -0.48 9.78 18.62
CA ASP A 256 -1.73 10.15 17.95
C ASP A 256 -1.65 11.54 17.31
N ASP A 257 -0.92 12.48 17.92
CA ASP A 257 -0.72 13.82 17.37
C ASP A 257 0.10 13.77 16.07
N ASP A 258 1.12 12.92 16.00
CA ASP A 258 1.88 12.71 14.76
C ASP A 258 0.99 12.09 13.68
N PHE A 259 0.16 11.12 14.05
CA PHE A 259 -0.80 10.52 13.12
C PHE A 259 -1.78 11.57 12.55
N LEU A 260 -2.26 12.50 13.39
CA LEU A 260 -3.12 13.60 12.96
C LEU A 260 -2.40 14.57 12.01
N LYS A 261 -1.12 14.88 12.27
CA LYS A 261 -0.31 15.72 11.35
C LYS A 261 -0.17 15.06 9.98
N VAL A 262 0.07 13.75 9.93
CA VAL A 262 0.13 13.00 8.67
C VAL A 262 -1.22 13.02 7.96
N ASP A 263 -2.32 12.87 8.69
CA ASP A 263 -3.66 12.96 8.11
C ASP A 263 -3.96 14.32 7.51
N GLU A 264 -3.67 15.40 8.24
CA GLU A 264 -3.82 16.77 7.74
C GLU A 264 -2.94 17.05 6.53
N TRP A 265 -1.68 16.62 6.57
CA TRP A 265 -0.74 16.73 5.45
C TRP A 265 -1.26 16.03 4.20
N TYR A 266 -1.70 14.77 4.35
CA TYR A 266 -2.18 13.99 3.22
C TYR A 266 -3.49 14.55 2.65
N ASN A 267 -4.43 14.96 3.50
CA ASN A 267 -5.68 15.60 3.06
C ASN A 267 -5.39 16.88 2.25
N LYS A 268 -4.44 17.72 2.71
CA LYS A 268 -4.02 18.92 1.96
C LYS A 268 -3.48 18.57 0.57
N LEU A 269 -2.66 17.53 0.46
CA LEU A 269 -2.10 17.10 -0.83
C LEU A 269 -3.19 16.56 -1.78
N LEU A 270 -4.18 15.84 -1.26
CA LEU A 270 -5.34 15.38 -2.03
C LEU A 270 -6.20 16.55 -2.53
N GLU A 271 -6.42 17.56 -1.69
CA GLU A 271 -7.24 18.75 -2.01
C GLU A 271 -6.53 19.77 -2.91
N ALA A 272 -5.19 19.80 -2.90
CA ALA A 272 -4.42 20.71 -3.73
C ALA A 272 -4.77 20.55 -5.23
N PRO A 273 -4.66 21.60 -6.06
CA PRO A 273 -4.89 21.46 -7.50
C PRO A 273 -3.92 20.45 -8.13
N ILE A 274 -4.37 19.76 -9.18
CA ILE A 274 -3.48 18.96 -10.03
C ILE A 274 -2.86 19.93 -11.03
N PHE A 275 -1.57 20.24 -10.85
CA PHE A 275 -0.87 21.15 -11.76
C PHE A 275 -0.90 20.60 -13.20
N HIS A 276 -1.38 21.44 -14.13
CA HIS A 276 -1.10 21.31 -15.55
C HIS A 276 0.05 22.27 -15.85
N ASP A 277 1.19 21.74 -16.31
CA ASP A 277 2.39 22.41 -16.84
C ASP A 277 2.68 23.89 -16.45
N ASN A 278 3.86 24.10 -15.86
CA ASN A 278 4.65 25.35 -15.77
C ASN A 278 4.50 26.30 -14.56
N SER A 279 3.82 25.94 -13.47
CA SER A 279 4.03 26.62 -12.18
C SER A 279 4.94 25.77 -11.29
N THR A 280 5.89 26.42 -10.60
CA THR A 280 6.80 25.81 -9.63
C THR A 280 6.06 24.75 -8.80
N PRO A 281 6.53 23.49 -8.80
CA PRO A 281 5.89 22.44 -8.03
C PRO A 281 5.83 22.90 -6.57
N GLU A 282 4.65 22.81 -5.94
CA GLU A 282 4.60 22.81 -4.48
C GLU A 282 5.60 21.75 -4.02
N GLN A 283 6.60 22.17 -3.26
CA GLN A 283 7.65 21.29 -2.78
C GLN A 283 6.96 20.20 -1.96
N PHE A 284 7.04 18.95 -2.43
CA PHE A 284 6.62 17.82 -1.62
C PHE A 284 7.60 17.73 -0.46
N VAL A 285 7.10 17.99 0.73
CA VAL A 285 7.85 17.90 1.99
C VAL A 285 7.08 16.92 2.85
N LEU A 286 7.77 15.90 3.38
CA LEU A 286 7.14 14.95 4.28
C LEU A 286 6.69 15.68 5.55
N PRO A 287 5.65 15.19 6.25
CA PRO A 287 5.08 15.88 7.41
C PRO A 287 6.07 16.05 8.58
N PHE A 288 7.24 15.42 8.51
CA PHE A 288 8.28 15.41 9.55
C PHE A 288 9.70 15.65 9.01
N ASP A 289 9.85 16.21 7.81
CA ASP A 289 11.17 16.63 7.36
C ASP A 289 11.63 17.83 8.18
N ASN A 290 12.74 17.69 8.93
CA ASN A 290 13.36 18.82 9.57
C ASN A 290 14.03 19.71 8.51
N PRO A 291 13.71 21.01 8.42
CA PRO A 291 14.40 21.89 7.48
C PRO A 291 15.88 21.93 7.87
N SER A 292 16.75 21.49 6.95
CA SER A 292 18.20 21.39 7.15
C SER A 292 18.74 22.68 7.77
N THR A 293 19.05 22.63 9.06
CA THR A 293 19.88 23.65 9.67
C THR A 293 21.31 23.15 9.48
N ASP A 294 22.09 23.86 8.67
CA ASP A 294 23.54 23.64 8.54
C ASP A 294 24.16 23.56 9.94
N LYS A 295 24.37 22.34 10.43
CA LYS A 295 25.13 22.07 11.64
C LYS A 295 26.42 21.40 11.23
N GLN A 296 27.44 22.24 11.07
CA GLN A 296 28.82 21.82 11.27
C GLN A 296 28.94 21.26 12.69
N ALA A 297 29.23 19.97 12.82
CA ALA A 297 29.81 19.42 14.04
C ALA A 297 30.67 18.20 13.70
N GLU A 298 31.91 18.26 14.16
CA GLU A 298 32.97 17.29 13.97
C GLU A 298 32.65 15.94 14.61
N VAL A 299 32.96 14.87 13.88
CA VAL A 299 32.87 13.48 14.34
C VAL A 299 34.08 13.16 15.22
N ASN A 300 33.85 12.67 16.45
CA ASN A 300 34.80 11.84 17.17
C ASN A 300 34.17 10.45 17.38
N LEU A 301 34.78 9.44 16.77
CA LEU A 301 34.49 8.02 17.00
C LEU A 301 35.07 7.60 18.36
N GLU A 302 34.29 6.88 19.16
CA GLU A 302 34.80 5.74 19.93
C GLU A 302 33.74 4.62 20.04
N ASP A 303 34.24 3.38 19.94
CA ASP A 303 33.56 2.09 19.91
C ASP A 303 32.67 1.80 21.14
N SER A 304 31.58 1.04 20.92
CA SER A 304 31.14 0.07 21.93
C SER A 304 30.39 -1.13 21.33
N THR A 305 31.11 -2.26 21.37
CA THR A 305 30.69 -3.68 21.43
C THR A 305 29.19 -4.03 21.42
N SER A 306 28.83 -4.83 20.40
CA SER A 306 27.51 -5.46 20.23
C SER A 306 27.21 -6.53 21.29
N SER A 307 26.07 -6.43 21.95
CA SER A 307 25.36 -7.60 22.45
C SER A 307 24.43 -8.08 21.33
N LYS A 308 24.59 -9.33 20.88
CA LYS A 308 23.65 -9.97 19.95
C LYS A 308 22.32 -10.15 20.68
N LEU A 309 21.46 -9.14 20.61
CA LEU A 309 20.02 -9.32 20.80
C LEU A 309 19.54 -10.27 19.70
N ASP A 310 18.86 -11.34 20.08
CA ASP A 310 18.18 -12.23 19.15
C ASP A 310 16.97 -11.49 18.57
N LEU A 311 17.24 -10.65 17.56
CA LEU A 311 16.29 -9.77 16.87
C LEU A 311 15.10 -10.55 16.31
N GLN A 312 15.31 -11.80 15.89
CA GLN A 312 14.24 -12.67 15.42
C GLN A 312 13.27 -13.01 16.54
N SER A 313 13.76 -13.26 17.76
CA SER A 313 12.89 -13.49 18.92
C SER A 313 12.11 -12.23 19.32
N VAL A 314 12.70 -11.04 19.18
CA VAL A 314 12.03 -9.76 19.50
C VAL A 314 10.96 -9.44 18.47
N LEU A 315 11.27 -9.52 17.18
CA LEU A 315 10.30 -9.33 16.10
C LEU A 315 9.19 -10.39 16.18
N LYS A 316 9.52 -11.68 16.34
CA LYS A 316 8.53 -12.74 16.50
C LYS A 316 7.66 -12.54 17.73
N ARG A 317 8.21 -11.97 18.82
CA ARG A 317 7.45 -11.66 20.04
C ARG A 317 6.58 -10.42 19.88
N ILE A 318 7.05 -9.38 19.18
CA ILE A 318 6.21 -8.22 18.83
C ILE A 318 5.07 -8.72 17.93
N TYR A 319 5.36 -9.47 16.87
CA TYR A 319 4.34 -10.03 15.99
C TYR A 319 3.44 -11.08 16.65
N SER A 320 3.92 -11.89 17.61
CA SER A 320 3.06 -12.83 18.35
C SER A 320 2.26 -12.17 19.48
N THR A 321 2.62 -10.96 19.88
CA THR A 321 1.85 -10.16 20.85
C THR A 321 0.94 -9.15 20.13
N CYS A 322 1.12 -8.96 18.81
CA CYS A 322 0.41 -8.02 17.93
C CYS A 322 -0.36 -8.69 16.77
N ILE A 323 -0.45 -10.02 16.76
CA ILE A 323 -1.35 -10.85 15.91
C ILE A 323 -2.27 -11.61 16.85
#